data_AF-A0A4Q5F1C2-F1
#
_entry.id   AF-A0A4Q5F1C2-F1
#
_cell.length_a   1.000
_cell.length_b   1.000
_cell.length_c   1.000
_cell.angle_alpha   90.00
_cell.angle_beta   90.00
_cell.angle_gamma   90.00
#
_symmetry.space_group_name_H-M   'P 1'
#
loop_
_entity.id
_entity.type
_entity.pdbx_description
1 polymer ?
#
loop_
_entity_poly.entity_id
_entity_poly.type
_entity_poly.pdbx_seq_one_letter_code
_entity_poly.pdbx_strand_id
1 'polypeptide(L)'
;MELTPTLILNLALLIVPPVVLVLVFRQWLARHIRWTVALTAFCDVLLFCDELFYYESFGLFAVLILVQLAVTGAAAFHLYYKKN
;
A
#
# COMPACT_ATOMS: atom_id res chain seq x y z
N MET A 1 -60.28 -2.70 -16.83
CA MET A 1 -59.82 -1.63 -15.92
C MET A 1 -58.75 -0.87 -16.67
N GLU A 2 -59.09 0.30 -17.21
CA GLU A 2 -58.19 1.14 -17.99
C GLU A 2 -57.17 1.77 -17.03
N LEU A 3 -55.89 1.39 -17.13
CA LEU A 3 -54.84 2.03 -16.34
C LEU A 3 -54.71 3.49 -16.81
N THR A 4 -55.15 4.43 -15.97
CA THR A 4 -55.08 5.86 -16.28
C THR A 4 -53.60 6.26 -16.38
N PRO A 5 -53.16 6.93 -17.45
CA PRO A 5 -51.74 7.26 -17.67
C PRO A 5 -51.10 8.08 -16.54
N THR A 6 -51.91 8.81 -15.77
CA THR A 6 -51.51 9.51 -14.55
C THR A 6 -51.06 8.57 -13.43
N LEU A 7 -51.68 7.39 -13.31
CA LEU A 7 -51.33 6.38 -12.31
C LEU A 7 -49.96 5.76 -12.59
N ILE A 8 -49.66 5.51 -13.88
CA ILE A 8 -48.36 5.00 -14.34
C ILE A 8 -47.26 6.01 -14.05
N LEU A 9 -47.49 7.30 -14.33
CA LEU A 9 -46.51 8.34 -14.07
C LEU A 9 -46.21 8.48 -12.58
N ASN A 10 -47.22 8.45 -11.72
CA ASN A 10 -47.03 8.48 -10.26
C ASN A 10 -46.24 7.26 -9.75
N LEU A 11 -46.54 6.08 -10.27
CA LEU A 11 -45.82 4.85 -9.90
C LEU A 11 -44.35 4.91 -10.34
N ALA A 12 -44.09 5.41 -11.56
CA ALA A 12 -42.74 5.62 -12.06
C ALA A 12 -41.99 6.66 -11.22
N LEU A 13 -42.63 7.79 -10.89
CA LEU A 13 -42.01 8.83 -10.06
C LEU A 13 -41.70 8.33 -8.64
N LEU A 14 -42.45 7.35 -8.14
CA LEU A 14 -42.22 6.73 -6.84
C LEU A 14 -41.06 5.73 -6.86
N ILE A 15 -40.86 5.02 -7.97
CA ILE A 15 -39.84 3.96 -8.11
C ILE A 15 -38.50 4.50 -8.62
N VAL A 16 -38.51 5.57 -9.43
CA VAL A 16 -37.30 6.14 -10.00
C VAL A 16 -36.28 6.60 -8.93
N PRO A 17 -36.66 7.37 -7.88
CA PRO A 17 -35.72 7.79 -6.84
C PRO A 17 -35.02 6.63 -6.11
N PRO A 18 -35.70 5.58 -5.62
CA PRO A 18 -35.03 4.46 -4.98
C PRO A 18 -34.16 3.65 -5.96
N VAL A 19 -34.56 3.52 -7.22
CA VAL A 19 -33.75 2.82 -8.23
C VAL A 19 -32.45 3.57 -8.52
N VAL A 20 -32.49 4.90 -8.65
CA VAL A 20 -31.28 5.71 -8.83
C VAL A 20 -30.37 5.58 -7.62
N LEU A 21 -30.92 5.61 -6.40
CA LEU A 21 -30.13 5.44 -5.18
C LEU A 21 -29.40 4.10 -5.16
N VAL A 22 -30.07 3.00 -5.52
CA VAL A 22 -29.47 1.66 -5.58
C VAL A 22 -28.38 1.58 -6.64
N LEU A 23 -28.58 2.17 -7.83
CA LEU A 23 -27.59 2.18 -8.89
C LEU A 23 -26.34 2.97 -8.51
N VAL A 24 -26.52 4.16 -7.93
CA VAL A 24 -25.41 4.99 -7.43
C VAL A 24 -24.67 4.27 -6.31
N PHE A 25 -25.40 3.66 -5.37
CA PHE A 25 -24.78 2.89 -4.28
C PHE A 25 -23.96 1.72 -4.79
N ARG A 26 -24.48 0.95 -5.75
CA ARG A 26 -23.76 -0.16 -6.37
C ARG A 26 -22.48 0.32 -7.07
N GLN A 27 -22.57 1.43 -7.79
CA GLN A 27 -21.44 1.99 -8.54
C GLN A 27 -20.39 2.58 -7.60
N TRP A 28 -20.82 3.20 -6.50
CA TRP A 28 -19.97 3.67 -5.42
C TRP A 28 -19.24 2.49 -4.75
N LEU A 29 -19.94 1.40 -4.44
CA LEU A 29 -19.32 0.20 -3.87
C LEU A 29 -18.24 -0.39 -4.80
N ALA A 30 -18.56 -0.51 -6.09
CA ALA A 30 -17.60 -1.03 -7.08
C ALA A 30 -16.37 -0.12 -7.21
N ARG A 31 -16.55 1.20 -7.10
CA ARG A 31 -15.44 2.14 -7.11
C ARG A 31 -14.60 2.04 -5.85
N HIS A 32 -15.24 1.92 -4.68
CA HIS A 32 -14.54 1.68 -3.41
C HIS A 32 -13.69 0.43 -3.47
N ILE A 33 -14.25 -0.72 -3.87
CA ILE A 33 -13.50 -1.98 -3.99
C ILE A 33 -12.28 -1.84 -4.91
N ARG A 34 -12.41 -1.16 -6.05
CA ARG A 34 -11.27 -0.90 -6.96
C ARG A 34 -10.21 -0.01 -6.32
N TRP A 35 -10.62 1.02 -5.60
CA TRP A 35 -9.72 1.87 -4.83
C TRP A 35 -9.02 1.10 -3.72
N THR A 36 -9.73 0.24 -2.99
CA THR A 36 -9.13 -0.59 -1.93
C THR A 36 -8.11 -1.56 -2.51
N VAL A 37 -8.43 -2.24 -3.62
CA VAL A 37 -7.51 -3.16 -4.28
C VAL A 37 -6.28 -2.43 -4.81
N ALA A 38 -6.45 -1.26 -5.42
CA ALA A 38 -5.33 -0.45 -5.87
C ALA A 38 -4.46 0.01 -4.69
N LEU A 39 -5.07 0.41 -3.57
CA LEU A 39 -4.36 0.79 -2.36
C LEU A 39 -3.60 -0.39 -1.74
N THR A 40 -4.21 -1.57 -1.68
CA THR A 40 -3.56 -2.80 -1.19
C THR A 40 -2.36 -3.18 -2.06
N ALA A 41 -2.51 -3.18 -3.38
CA ALA A 41 -1.40 -3.45 -4.29
C ALA A 41 -0.28 -2.40 -4.18
N PHE A 42 -0.65 -1.14 -3.97
CA PHE A 42 0.33 -0.07 -3.75
C PHE A 42 1.06 -0.24 -2.40
N CYS A 43 0.34 -0.59 -1.32
CA CYS A 43 0.94 -0.90 -0.02
C CYS A 43 1.86 -2.12 -0.09
N ASP A 44 1.49 -3.16 -0.84
CA ASP A 44 2.32 -4.36 -1.02
C ASP A 44 3.64 -4.04 -1.74
N VAL A 45 3.58 -3.24 -2.82
CA VAL A 45 4.78 -2.74 -3.52
C VAL A 45 5.61 -1.82 -2.63
N LEU A 46 4.98 -0.94 -1.84
CA LEU A 46 5.70 -0.08 -0.90
C LEU A 46 6.38 -0.88 0.21
N LEU A 47 5.70 -1.88 0.79
CA LEU A 47 6.29 -2.81 1.75
C LEU A 47 7.46 -3.57 1.14
N PHE A 48 7.31 -4.04 -0.11
CA PHE A 48 8.38 -4.71 -0.83
C PHE A 48 9.58 -3.79 -1.08
N CYS A 49 9.35 -2.53 -1.47
CA CYS A 49 10.42 -1.55 -1.65
C CYS A 49 11.11 -1.19 -0.32
N ASP A 50 10.34 -1.03 0.76
CA ASP A 50 10.88 -0.73 2.10
C ASP A 50 11.68 -1.92 2.64
N GLU A 51 11.17 -3.14 2.51
CA GLU A 51 11.82 -4.35 2.98
C GLU A 51 13.08 -4.68 2.16
N LEU A 52 13.05 -4.52 0.83
CA LEU A 52 14.23 -4.67 -0.02
C LEU A 52 15.33 -3.67 0.37
N PHE A 53 14.94 -2.41 0.64
CA PHE A 53 15.88 -1.39 1.08
C PHE A 53 16.40 -1.68 2.50
N TYR A 54 15.57 -2.22 3.38
CA TYR A 54 15.94 -2.58 4.75
C TYR A 54 17.03 -3.67 4.75
N TYR A 55 16.84 -4.75 3.99
CA TYR A 55 17.85 -5.82 3.91
C TYR A 55 19.14 -5.36 3.22
N GLU A 56 19.04 -4.60 2.13
CA GLU A 56 20.22 -4.11 1.40
C GLU A 56 21.00 -3.08 2.23
N SER A 57 20.32 -2.11 2.85
CA SER A 57 20.95 -1.09 3.69
C SER A 57 21.53 -1.68 4.98
N PHE A 58 20.84 -2.64 5.61
CA PHE A 58 21.36 -3.31 6.82
C PHE A 58 22.63 -4.11 6.50
N GLY A 59 22.64 -4.84 5.38
CA GLY A 59 23.80 -5.59 4.92
C GLY A 59 25.00 -4.67 4.66
N LEU A 60 24.80 -3.57 3.94
CA LEU A 60 25.86 -2.59 3.67
C LEU A 60 26.39 -1.96 4.96
N PHE A 61 25.51 -1.58 5.89
CA PHE A 61 25.93 -1.02 7.17
C PHE A 61 26.74 -2.01 8.02
N ALA A 62 26.31 -3.27 8.10
CA ALA A 62 27.04 -4.31 8.81
C ALA A 62 28.45 -4.55 8.21
N VAL A 63 28.56 -4.56 6.87
CA VAL A 63 29.86 -4.67 6.19
C VAL A 63 30.76 -3.49 6.49
N LEU A 64 30.22 -2.26 6.47
CA LEU A 64 30.99 -1.06 6.81
C LEU A 64 31.53 -1.12 8.23
N ILE A 65 30.70 -1.51 9.21
CA ILE A 65 31.13 -1.69 10.60
C ILE A 65 32.21 -2.77 10.72
N LEU A 66 32.07 -3.90 10.03
CA LEU A 66 33.08 -4.96 10.01
C LEU A 66 34.41 -4.49 9.43
N VAL A 67 34.38 -3.74 8.33
CA VAL A 67 35.57 -3.15 7.71
C VAL A 67 36.22 -2.16 8.68
N GLN A 68 35.43 -1.28 9.30
CA GLN A 68 35.93 -0.33 10.30
C GLN A 68 36.57 -1.05 11.49
N LEU A 69 35.94 -2.12 11.96
CA LEU A 69 36.43 -2.92 13.08
C LEU A 69 37.72 -3.65 12.70
N ALA A 70 37.81 -4.19 11.49
CA ALA A 70 39.02 -4.85 10.97
C ALA A 70 40.18 -3.86 10.81
N VAL A 71 39.93 -2.66 10.27
CA VAL A 71 40.95 -1.61 10.12
C VAL A 71 41.44 -1.14 11.49
N THR A 72 40.51 -0.87 12.42
CA THR A 72 40.83 -0.42 13.78
C THR A 72 41.58 -1.52 14.56
N GLY A 73 41.14 -2.77 14.43
CA GLY A 73 41.79 -3.94 15.00
C GLY A 73 43.20 -4.14 14.44
N ALA A 74 43.37 -4.11 13.12
CA ALA A 74 44.68 -4.23 12.48
C ALA A 74 45.63 -3.11 12.90
N ALA A 75 45.15 -1.87 13.02
CA ALA A 75 45.95 -0.76 13.55
C ALA A 75 46.37 -1.00 15.01
N ALA A 76 45.46 -1.48 15.86
CA ALA A 76 45.77 -1.81 17.25
C ALA A 76 46.77 -2.97 17.37
N PHE A 77 46.60 -4.04 16.60
CA PHE A 77 47.54 -5.17 16.55
C PHE A 77 48.91 -4.75 16.03
N HIS A 78 48.96 -3.93 14.96
CA HIS A 78 50.21 -3.42 14.42
C HIS A 78 50.96 -2.53 15.43
N LEU A 79 50.26 -1.67 16.17
CA LEU A 79 50.85 -0.86 17.23
C LEU A 79 51.33 -1.72 18.41
N TYR A 80 50.59 -2.77 18.76
CA TYR A 80 50.95 -3.69 19.84
C TYR A 80 52.22 -4.48 19.49
N TYR A 81 52.31 -5.00 18.27
CA TYR A 81 53.47 -5.77 17.80
C TYR A 81 54.72 -4.90 17.62
N LYS A 82 54.57 -3.64 17.20
CA LYS A 82 55.68 -2.67 17.07
C LYS A 82 56.27 -2.24 18.42
N LYS A 83 55.57 -2.48 19.52
CA LYS A 83 55.99 -2.08 20.87
C LYS A 83 56.83 -3.14 21.60
N ASN A 84 56.91 -4.35 21.06
CA ASN A 84 57.79 -5.44 21.51
C ASN A 84 58.99 -5.59 20.57
#